data_AF-A0A7J7K6B6-F1
#
_entry.id   AF-A0A7J7K6B6-F1
#
_cell.length_a   1.000
_cell.length_b   1.000
_cell.length_c   1.000
_cell.angle_alpha   90.00
_cell.angle_beta   90.00
_cell.angle_gamma   90.00
#
_symmetry.space_group_name_H-M   'P 1'
#
loop_
_entity.id
_entity.type
_entity.pdbx_description
1 polymer ?
#
loop_
_entity_poly.entity_id
_entity_poly.type
_entity_poly.pdbx_seq_one_letter_code
_entity_poly.pdbx_strand_id
1 'polypeptide(L)'
;MHLSAAVLVCLSLAFVTQTQAYGKRCIRSYMSNYASTCAGHLGKSTSQLTCQDYGRLHNGGPYGCRRSSTLSYAARIASRCGLN
;
A
#
# COMPACT_ATOMS: atom_id res chain seq x y z
N MET A 1 37.60 15.57 -7.90
CA MET A 1 36.23 15.66 -8.43
C MET A 1 35.29 15.99 -7.29
N HIS A 2 34.91 17.25 -7.10
CA HIS A 2 33.93 17.66 -6.08
C HIS A 2 32.56 17.81 -6.74
N LEU A 3 31.63 16.91 -6.40
CA LEU A 3 30.22 17.10 -6.71
C LEU A 3 29.69 18.23 -5.82
N SER A 4 29.06 19.23 -6.43
CA SER A 4 28.39 20.30 -5.70
C SER A 4 27.27 19.72 -4.84
N ALA A 5 27.02 20.32 -3.67
CA ALA A 5 25.92 19.96 -2.78
C ALA A 5 24.56 19.91 -3.52
N ALA A 6 24.36 20.79 -4.51
CA ALA A 6 23.16 20.80 -5.35
C ALA A 6 22.99 19.49 -6.16
N VAL A 7 24.10 18.92 -6.68
CA VAL A 7 24.05 17.68 -7.47
C VAL A 7 23.73 16.48 -6.57
N LEU A 8 24.27 16.44 -5.35
CA LEU A 8 23.94 15.40 -4.36
C LEU A 8 22.47 15.46 -3.91
N VAL A 9 21.92 16.65 -3.70
CA VAL A 9 20.49 16.84 -3.36
C VAL A 9 19.59 16.39 -4.51
N CYS A 10 19.90 16.74 -5.76
CA CYS A 10 19.10 16.31 -6.90
C CYS A 10 19.13 14.79 -7.09
N LEU A 11 20.29 14.14 -6.95
CA LEU A 11 20.42 12.69 -7.09
C LEU A 11 19.68 11.93 -5.97
N SER A 12 19.78 12.40 -4.73
CA SER A 12 19.05 11.79 -3.60
C SER A 12 17.53 11.95 -3.75
N LEU A 13 17.05 13.11 -4.20
CA LEU A 13 15.62 13.33 -4.44
C LEU A 13 15.10 12.47 -5.61
N ALA A 14 15.86 12.35 -6.69
CA ALA A 14 15.54 11.46 -7.82
C ALA A 14 15.49 9.98 -7.39
N PHE A 15 16.43 9.54 -6.55
CA PHE A 15 16.42 8.18 -6.02
C PHE A 15 15.20 7.91 -5.11
N VAL A 16 14.88 8.84 -4.20
CA VAL A 16 13.73 8.70 -3.28
C VAL A 16 12.40 8.71 -4.04
N THR A 17 12.27 9.54 -5.08
CA THR A 17 11.06 9.58 -5.90
C THR A 17 10.90 8.31 -6.75
N GLN A 18 12.00 7.80 -7.30
CA GLN A 18 11.99 6.56 -8.09
C GLN A 18 11.61 5.33 -7.24
N THR A 19 12.19 5.19 -6.04
CA THR A 19 11.89 4.08 -5.12
C THR A 19 10.43 4.09 -4.66
N GLN A 20 9.86 5.27 -4.36
CA GLN A 20 8.43 5.41 -4.07
C GLN A 20 7.55 5.02 -5.26
N ALA A 21 7.93 5.39 -6.49
CA ALA A 21 7.17 5.02 -7.68
C ALA A 21 7.15 3.50 -7.89
N TYR A 22 8.28 2.82 -7.68
CA TYR A 22 8.35 1.35 -7.75
C TYR A 22 7.53 0.68 -6.64
N GLY A 23 7.64 1.18 -5.40
CA GLY A 23 6.83 0.70 -4.28
C GLY A 23 5.33 0.77 -4.59
N LYS A 24 4.85 1.91 -5.08
CA LYS A 24 3.44 2.08 -5.49
C LYS A 24 3.01 1.10 -6.57
N ARG A 25 3.85 0.83 -7.57
CA ARG A 25 3.54 -0.15 -8.64
C ARG A 25 3.44 -1.58 -8.07
N CYS A 26 4.39 -1.97 -7.24
CA CYS A 26 4.40 -3.28 -6.59
C CYS A 26 3.13 -3.49 -5.76
N ILE A 27 2.79 -2.51 -4.91
CA ILE A 27 1.58 -2.55 -4.08
C ILE A 27 0.31 -2.63 -4.93
N ARG A 28 0.17 -1.82 -5.99
CA ARG A 28 -1.01 -1.90 -6.87
C ARG A 28 -1.16 -3.27 -7.54
N SER A 29 -0.06 -3.83 -8.05
CA SER A 29 -0.06 -5.18 -8.63
C SER A 29 -0.46 -6.23 -7.60
N TYR A 30 0.12 -6.15 -6.40
CA TYR A 30 -0.21 -7.02 -5.28
C TYR A 30 -1.70 -6.94 -4.92
N MET A 31 -2.25 -5.73 -4.76
CA MET A 31 -3.67 -5.53 -4.46
C MET A 31 -4.55 -6.07 -5.58
N SER A 32 -4.19 -5.85 -6.85
CA SER A 32 -4.95 -6.38 -7.99
C SER A 32 -5.03 -7.90 -7.98
N ASN A 33 -3.93 -8.59 -7.65
CA ASN A 33 -3.86 -10.04 -7.64
C ASN A 33 -4.65 -10.68 -6.49
N TYR A 34 -4.73 -10.02 -5.34
CA TYR A 34 -5.33 -10.61 -4.13
C TYR A 34 -6.61 -9.92 -3.65
N ALA A 35 -7.07 -8.87 -4.34
CA ALA A 35 -8.33 -8.19 -4.03
C ALA A 35 -9.52 -9.15 -4.03
N SER A 36 -9.60 -10.06 -5.02
CA SER A 36 -10.68 -11.04 -5.13
C SER A 36 -10.76 -11.97 -3.92
N THR A 37 -9.61 -12.38 -3.37
CA THR A 37 -9.55 -13.21 -2.15
C THR A 37 -10.15 -12.49 -0.95
N CYS A 38 -9.80 -11.21 -0.77
CA CYS A 38 -10.37 -10.38 0.28
C CYS A 38 -11.86 -10.14 0.07
N ALA A 39 -12.26 -9.79 -1.16
CA ALA A 39 -13.63 -9.51 -1.55
C ALA A 39 -14.55 -10.73 -1.34
N GLY A 40 -14.12 -11.91 -1.78
CA GLY A 40 -14.85 -13.16 -1.58
C GLY A 40 -15.03 -13.52 -0.10
N HIS A 41 -14.02 -13.29 0.74
CA HIS A 41 -14.16 -13.50 2.18
C HIS A 41 -15.17 -12.52 2.83
N LEU A 42 -15.19 -11.28 2.36
CA LEU A 42 -16.06 -10.23 2.90
C LEU A 42 -17.46 -10.22 2.28
N GLY A 43 -17.74 -11.08 1.29
CA GLY A 43 -19.01 -11.05 0.54
C GLY A 43 -19.19 -9.77 -0.28
N LYS A 44 -18.10 -9.17 -0.75
CA LYS A 44 -18.08 -7.92 -1.53
C LYS A 44 -17.62 -8.18 -2.96
N SER A 45 -17.92 -7.25 -3.87
CA SER A 45 -17.17 -7.11 -5.13
C SER A 45 -15.85 -6.37 -4.88
N THR A 46 -14.88 -6.51 -5.79
CA THR A 46 -13.57 -5.85 -5.66
C THR A 46 -13.65 -4.33 -5.69
N SER A 47 -14.65 -3.75 -6.36
CA SER A 47 -14.90 -2.30 -6.38
C SER A 47 -15.47 -1.76 -5.07
N GLN A 48 -15.99 -2.62 -4.20
CA GLN A 48 -16.51 -2.26 -2.88
C GLN A 48 -15.46 -2.38 -1.76
N LEU A 49 -14.22 -2.78 -2.09
CA LEU A 49 -13.14 -2.84 -1.12
C LEU A 49 -12.73 -1.44 -0.68
N THR A 50 -12.63 -1.27 0.64
CA THR A 50 -12.22 0.00 1.24
C THR A 50 -10.70 0.06 1.38
N CYS A 51 -10.17 1.24 1.69
CA CYS A 51 -8.76 1.38 2.05
C CYS A 51 -8.39 0.56 3.29
N GLN A 52 -9.30 0.37 4.25
CA GLN A 52 -9.08 -0.53 5.38
C GLN A 52 -8.95 -1.99 4.92
N ASP A 53 -9.78 -2.43 3.96
CA ASP A 53 -9.68 -3.77 3.39
C ASP A 53 -8.31 -3.99 2.71
N TYR A 54 -7.85 -3.02 1.91
CA TYR A 54 -6.50 -3.05 1.32
C TYR A 54 -5.39 -2.94 2.37
N GLY A 55 -5.61 -2.23 3.47
CA GLY A 55 -4.70 -2.18 4.60
C GLY A 55 -4.52 -3.54 5.26
N ARG A 56 -5.62 -4.28 5.45
CA ARG A 56 -5.58 -5.66 5.95
C ARG A 56 -4.84 -6.57 4.99
N LEU A 57 -5.08 -6.42 3.68
CA LEU A 57 -4.40 -7.18 2.64
C LEU A 57 -2.88 -6.92 2.63
N HIS A 58 -2.46 -5.66 2.76
CA HIS A 58 -1.05 -5.29 2.83
C HIS A 58 -0.36 -5.86 4.08
N ASN A 59 -1.01 -5.76 5.24
CA ASN A 59 -0.43 -6.18 6.51
C ASN A 59 -0.43 -7.70 6.72
N GLY A 60 -1.50 -8.37 6.28
CA GLY A 60 -1.70 -9.80 6.56
C GLY A 60 -1.41 -10.74 5.40
N GLY A 61 -0.93 -10.22 4.27
CA GLY A 61 -0.72 -11.02 3.07
C GLY A 61 -2.02 -11.34 2.31
N PRO A 62 -2.02 -12.32 1.39
CA PRO A 62 -3.16 -12.63 0.51
C PRO A 62 -4.49 -12.94 1.23
N TYR A 63 -4.39 -13.38 2.48
CA TYR A 63 -5.51 -13.73 3.35
C TYR A 63 -5.68 -12.75 4.52
N GLY A 64 -5.09 -11.56 4.44
CA GLY A 64 -5.08 -10.60 5.54
C GLY A 64 -6.48 -10.19 6.02
N CYS A 65 -7.46 -10.14 5.12
CA CYS A 65 -8.86 -9.85 5.46
C CYS A 65 -9.53 -10.94 6.30
N ARG A 66 -8.99 -12.17 6.32
CA ARG A 66 -9.46 -13.29 7.16
C ARG A 66 -8.87 -13.28 8.56
N ARG A 67 -7.77 -12.57 8.76
CA ARG A 67 -6.98 -12.62 9.99
C ARG A 67 -7.40 -11.51 10.94
N SER A 68 -7.79 -11.86 12.16
CA SER A 68 -8.10 -10.86 13.20
C SER A 68 -6.87 -10.00 13.56
N SER A 69 -5.66 -10.54 13.39
CA SER A 69 -4.39 -9.83 13.65
C SER A 69 -4.20 -8.56 12.81
N THR A 70 -4.92 -8.41 11.69
CA THR A 70 -4.82 -7.22 10.82
C THR A 70 -5.79 -6.10 11.20
N LEU A 71 -6.72 -6.35 12.12
CA LEU A 71 -7.76 -5.38 12.51
C LEU A 71 -7.15 -4.13 13.17
N SER A 72 -6.16 -4.31 14.05
CA SER A 72 -5.49 -3.19 14.72
C SER A 72 -4.73 -2.31 13.74
N TYR A 73 -4.05 -2.91 12.76
CA TYR A 73 -3.40 -2.18 11.68
C TYR A 73 -4.41 -1.40 10.84
N ALA A 74 -5.51 -2.03 10.44
CA ALA A 74 -6.57 -1.38 9.66
C ALA A 74 -7.19 -0.18 10.41
N ALA A 75 -7.46 -0.34 11.71
CA ALA A 75 -7.96 0.74 12.55
C ALA A 75 -6.98 1.92 12.64
N ARG A 76 -5.67 1.64 12.78
CA ARG A 76 -4.63 2.67 12.82
C ARG A 76 -4.55 3.49 11.54
N ILE A 77 -4.72 2.87 10.39
CA ILE A 77 -4.63 3.56 9.09
C ILE A 77 -5.97 4.16 8.64
N ALA A 78 -7.09 3.83 9.29
CA ALA A 78 -8.42 4.28 8.88
C ALA A 78 -8.53 5.81 8.79
N SER A 79 -7.86 6.54 9.69
CA SER A 79 -7.81 8.01 9.66
C SER A 79 -7.04 8.59 8.46
N ARG A 80 -6.22 7.77 7.79
CA ARG A 80 -5.45 8.14 6.60
C ARG A 80 -6.17 7.74 5.30
N CYS A 81 -7.19 6.88 5.39
CA CYS A 81 -7.95 6.37 4.26
C CYS A 81 -8.91 7.38 3.61
N GLY A 82 -9.07 8.58 4.19
CA GLY A 82 -9.89 9.68 3.68
C GLY A 82 -9.11 10.94 3.31
N LEU A 83 -7.78 10.88 3.26
CA LEU A 83 -6.96 11.98 2.75
C LEU A 83 -6.96 11.91 1.22
N ASN A 84 -7.84 12.69 0.60
CA ASN A 84 -7.75 13.11 -0.80
C ASN A 84 -6.68 14.21 -0.92
#